data_AF-A0A1U8J9Y6-F1
#
_entry.id   AF-A0A1U8J9Y6-F1
#
_cell.length_a   1.000
_cell.length_b   1.000
_cell.length_c   1.000
_cell.angle_alpha   90.00
_cell.angle_beta   90.00
_cell.angle_gamma   90.00
#
_symmetry.space_group_name_H-M   'P 1'
#
loop_
_entity.id
_entity.type
_entity.pdbx_description
1 polymer ?
#
loop_
_entity_poly.entity_id
_entity_poly.type
_entity_poly.pdbx_seq_one_letter_code
_entity_poly.pdbx_strand_id
1 'polypeptide(L)'
;MGIPQEIDDYMKRTIDDSLGLPISTESLQLKLRSSEETQRRLREQYLLLLSKLKEKDQIIERSKAEANMNAVALKRFVQENQKLAAECANLLSQCNKWEKECLLYDRDREALMDFGNEADERAKKAEIRVHELEEELGKLNEELRFYQHRYESQGIDSSSEGAIKEDNLLEPILAALICKIEVTSGRAFLEANTSLESCLRLLKMWNRLRPSTQKILTLAAEVKTLKKDKEHLRINLSKAEEEVKILFEENNILDEANKRLVRQSREEKNLHDSGRKHTGSASAKTNKRKSSPKICSPIEKKINFTETDSTRKPLSPFRYNSPM
;
A
#
# COMPACT_ATOMS: atom_id res chain seq x y z
N MET A 1 -34.42 -77.59 78.01
CA MET A 1 -35.51 -77.29 77.06
C MET A 1 -35.52 -78.41 76.05
N GLY A 2 -36.66 -79.09 75.91
CA GLY A 2 -36.81 -80.19 74.94
C GLY A 2 -36.79 -79.65 73.51
N ILE A 3 -36.25 -80.44 72.60
CA ILE A 3 -36.33 -80.16 71.17
C ILE A 3 -37.81 -80.23 70.78
N PRO A 4 -38.34 -79.30 69.95
CA PRO A 4 -39.72 -79.37 69.47
C PRO A 4 -40.03 -80.74 68.87
N GLN A 5 -41.20 -81.31 69.22
CA GLN A 5 -41.60 -82.66 68.83
C GLN A 5 -41.49 -82.90 67.31
N GLU A 6 -41.82 -81.89 66.51
CA GLU A 6 -41.72 -81.91 65.05
C GLU A 6 -40.27 -82.08 64.54
N ILE A 7 -39.31 -81.49 65.25
CA ILE A 7 -37.88 -81.58 64.92
C ILE A 7 -37.34 -82.94 65.39
N ASP A 8 -37.78 -83.43 66.55
CA ASP A 8 -37.42 -84.76 67.06
C ASP A 8 -37.93 -85.89 66.15
N ASP A 9 -39.19 -85.80 65.69
CA ASP A 9 -39.78 -86.72 64.73
C ASP A 9 -39.10 -86.65 63.35
N TYR A 10 -38.69 -85.45 62.91
CA TYR A 10 -37.93 -85.27 61.67
C TYR A 10 -36.54 -85.90 61.76
N MET A 11 -35.83 -85.70 62.87
CA MET A 11 -34.52 -86.32 63.12
C MET A 11 -34.62 -87.84 63.16
N LYS A 12 -35.60 -88.39 63.89
CA LYS A 12 -35.82 -89.84 63.99
C LYS A 12 -36.10 -90.47 62.62
N ARG A 13 -36.99 -89.87 61.82
CA ARG A 13 -37.28 -90.33 60.44
C ARG A 13 -36.07 -90.23 59.51
N THR A 14 -35.18 -89.25 59.72
CA THR A 14 -33.95 -89.07 58.93
C THR A 14 -32.88 -90.10 59.32
N ILE A 15 -32.82 -90.47 60.59
CA ILE A 15 -31.95 -91.55 61.10
C ILE A 15 -32.43 -92.91 60.58
N ASP A 16 -33.73 -93.19 60.63
CA ASP A 16 -34.33 -94.43 60.12
C ASP A 16 -34.08 -94.61 58.60
N ASP A 17 -34.18 -93.52 57.83
CA ASP A 17 -33.85 -93.46 56.40
C ASP A 17 -32.37 -93.79 56.13
N SER A 18 -31.46 -93.23 56.95
CA SER A 18 -30.02 -93.48 56.87
C SER A 18 -29.63 -94.92 57.22
N LEU A 19 -30.46 -95.62 57.99
CA LEU A 19 -30.28 -97.03 58.38
C LEU A 19 -30.92 -98.02 57.37
N GLY A 20 -31.51 -97.53 56.28
CA GLY A 20 -32.10 -98.36 55.23
C GLY A 20 -33.46 -98.97 55.60
N LEU A 21 -34.12 -98.46 56.63
CA LEU A 21 -35.47 -98.89 57.01
C LEU A 21 -36.51 -98.34 56.03
N PRO A 22 -37.60 -99.08 55.75
CA PRO A 22 -38.62 -98.65 54.80
C PRO A 22 -39.27 -97.34 55.26
N ILE A 23 -39.08 -96.30 54.45
CA ILE A 23 -39.57 -94.95 54.71
C ILE A 23 -41.10 -94.96 54.66
N SER A 24 -41.75 -94.34 55.65
CA SER A 24 -43.21 -94.20 55.61
C SER A 24 -43.65 -93.32 54.45
N THR A 25 -44.78 -93.68 53.83
CA THR A 25 -45.38 -92.92 52.71
C THR A 25 -45.63 -91.45 53.08
N GLU A 26 -45.98 -91.19 54.34
CA GLU A 26 -46.21 -89.84 54.88
C GLU A 26 -44.93 -88.99 54.87
N SER A 27 -43.78 -89.57 55.24
CA SER A 27 -42.48 -88.89 55.22
C SER A 27 -42.06 -88.52 53.80
N LEU A 28 -42.24 -89.43 52.83
CA LEU A 28 -41.96 -89.17 51.41
C LEU A 28 -42.86 -88.06 50.84
N GLN A 29 -44.15 -88.06 51.16
CA GLN A 29 -45.08 -87.00 50.72
C GLN A 29 -44.72 -85.64 51.32
N LEU A 30 -44.26 -85.61 52.57
CA LEU A 30 -43.86 -84.37 53.23
C LEU A 30 -42.56 -83.81 52.63
N LYS A 31 -41.56 -84.67 52.38
CA LYS A 31 -40.33 -84.30 51.65
C LYS A 31 -40.65 -83.80 50.24
N LEU A 32 -41.53 -84.49 49.49
CA LEU A 32 -41.97 -84.07 48.16
C LEU A 32 -42.61 -82.68 48.19
N ARG A 33 -43.58 -82.44 49.08
CA ARG A 33 -44.22 -81.11 49.22
C ARG A 33 -43.24 -80.02 49.61
N SER A 34 -42.29 -80.30 50.51
CA SER A 34 -41.24 -79.34 50.88
C SER A 34 -40.30 -79.02 49.71
N SER A 35 -39.97 -80.02 48.88
CA SER A 35 -39.16 -79.83 47.67
C SER A 35 -39.91 -79.02 46.60
N GLU A 36 -41.19 -79.30 46.38
CA GLU A 36 -42.02 -78.55 45.44
C GLU A 36 -42.21 -77.08 45.87
N GLU A 37 -42.40 -76.83 47.17
CA GLU A 37 -42.50 -75.50 47.74
C GLU A 37 -41.19 -74.71 47.59
N THR A 38 -40.04 -75.32 47.92
CA THR A 38 -38.73 -74.67 47.75
C THR A 38 -38.41 -74.41 46.28
N GLN A 39 -38.74 -75.34 45.38
CA GLN A 39 -38.61 -75.13 43.93
C GLN A 39 -39.52 -73.99 43.44
N ARG A 40 -40.75 -73.89 43.94
CA ARG A 40 -41.68 -72.80 43.59
C ARG A 40 -41.12 -71.45 44.03
N ARG A 41 -40.65 -71.34 45.29
CA ARG A 41 -40.02 -70.12 45.83
C ARG A 41 -38.77 -69.73 45.05
N LEU A 42 -37.91 -70.70 44.70
CA LEU A 42 -36.72 -70.44 43.89
C LEU A 42 -37.09 -69.91 42.51
N ARG A 43 -38.13 -70.49 41.89
CA ARG A 43 -38.62 -70.04 40.59
C ARG A 43 -39.19 -68.61 40.64
N GLU A 44 -39.93 -68.28 41.68
CA GLU A 44 -40.44 -66.92 41.92
C GLU A 44 -39.30 -65.91 42.12
N GLN A 45 -38.29 -66.26 42.93
CA GLN A 45 -37.11 -65.42 43.13
C GLN A 45 -36.33 -65.23 41.84
N TYR A 46 -36.16 -66.29 41.03
CA TYR A 46 -35.51 -66.20 39.73
C TYR A 46 -36.27 -65.25 38.78
N LEU A 47 -37.59 -65.36 38.71
CA LEU A 47 -38.42 -64.48 37.88
C LEU A 47 -38.35 -63.02 38.34
N LEU A 48 -38.36 -62.78 39.65
CA LEU A 48 -38.19 -61.45 40.23
C LEU A 48 -36.80 -60.87 39.94
N LEU A 49 -35.75 -61.68 40.02
CA LEU A 49 -34.40 -61.23 39.71
C LEU A 49 -34.25 -60.91 38.21
N LEU A 50 -34.85 -61.73 37.35
CA LEU A 50 -34.86 -61.52 35.90
C LEU A 50 -35.60 -60.23 35.52
N SER A 51 -36.72 -59.92 36.15
CA SER A 51 -37.45 -58.66 35.89
C SER A 51 -36.63 -57.44 36.34
N LYS A 52 -36.01 -57.50 37.52
CA LYS A 52 -35.10 -56.45 38.01
C LYS A 52 -33.89 -56.25 37.11
N LEU A 53 -33.29 -57.33 36.60
CA LEU A 53 -32.16 -57.24 35.69
C LEU A 53 -32.55 -56.50 34.40
N LYS A 54 -33.68 -56.88 33.80
CA LYS A 54 -34.22 -56.20 32.60
C LYS A 54 -34.52 -54.72 32.84
N GLU A 55 -35.08 -54.38 34.00
CA GLU A 55 -35.34 -52.98 34.35
C GLU A 55 -34.03 -52.18 34.46
N LYS A 56 -33.00 -52.76 35.10
CA LYS A 56 -31.67 -52.15 35.22
C LYS A 56 -31.02 -51.97 33.85
N ASP A 57 -31.09 -52.97 32.98
CA ASP A 57 -30.58 -52.88 31.61
C ASP A 57 -31.26 -51.75 30.84
N GLN A 58 -32.58 -51.59 30.96
CA GLN A 58 -33.31 -50.47 30.33
C GLN A 58 -32.85 -49.11 30.86
N ILE A 59 -32.64 -48.98 32.17
CA ILE A 59 -32.14 -47.73 32.78
C ILE A 59 -30.73 -47.41 32.27
N ILE A 60 -29.86 -48.42 32.16
CA ILE A 60 -28.50 -48.27 31.63
C ILE A 60 -28.55 -47.78 30.17
N GLU A 61 -29.39 -48.38 29.33
CA GLU A 61 -29.50 -47.97 27.93
C GLU A 61 -30.07 -46.57 27.77
N ARG A 62 -31.06 -46.17 28.59
CA ARG A 62 -31.55 -44.77 28.61
C ARG A 62 -30.45 -43.80 29.03
N SER A 63 -29.71 -44.12 30.10
CA SER A 63 -28.61 -43.29 30.59
C SER A 63 -27.49 -43.16 29.56
N LYS A 64 -27.13 -44.26 28.85
CA LYS A 64 -26.16 -44.22 27.76
C LYS A 64 -26.62 -43.34 26.60
N ALA A 65 -27.89 -43.45 26.19
CA ALA A 65 -28.44 -42.63 25.12
C ALA A 65 -28.41 -41.13 25.47
N GLU A 66 -28.82 -40.79 26.70
CA GLU A 66 -28.77 -39.42 27.21
C GLU A 66 -27.34 -38.88 27.28
N ALA A 67 -26.40 -39.67 27.84
CA ALA A 67 -24.99 -39.29 27.92
C ALA A 67 -24.38 -39.07 26.52
N ASN A 68 -24.75 -39.90 25.53
CA ASN A 68 -24.28 -39.74 24.16
C ASN A 68 -24.83 -38.47 23.50
N MET A 69 -26.13 -38.17 23.66
CA MET A 69 -26.72 -36.93 23.17
C MET A 69 -26.06 -35.70 23.80
N ASN A 70 -25.83 -35.73 25.11
CA ASN A 70 -25.15 -34.66 25.84
C ASN A 70 -23.70 -34.48 25.37
N ALA A 71 -22.97 -35.57 25.14
CA ALA A 71 -21.59 -35.50 24.62
C ALA A 71 -21.54 -34.87 23.22
N VAL A 72 -22.49 -35.21 22.34
CA VAL A 72 -22.60 -34.59 21.01
C VAL A 72 -22.94 -33.11 21.11
N ALA A 73 -23.88 -32.74 21.98
CA ALA A 73 -24.24 -31.34 22.20
C ALA A 73 -23.05 -30.52 22.72
N LEU A 74 -22.35 -31.01 23.73
CA LEU A 74 -21.13 -30.38 24.28
C LEU A 74 -20.06 -30.22 23.20
N LYS A 75 -19.84 -31.24 22.37
CA LYS A 75 -18.88 -31.16 21.26
C LYS A 75 -19.23 -30.04 20.29
N ARG A 76 -20.51 -29.87 19.93
CA ARG A 76 -20.96 -28.76 19.06
C ARG A 76 -20.74 -27.40 19.72
N PHE A 77 -21.11 -27.25 20.99
CA PHE A 77 -20.88 -26.01 21.73
C PHE A 77 -19.40 -25.64 21.79
N VAL A 78 -18.51 -26.60 22.02
CA VAL A 78 -17.06 -26.36 22.03
C VAL A 78 -16.58 -25.89 20.65
N GLN A 79 -17.05 -26.52 19.57
CA GLN A 79 -16.70 -26.12 18.20
C GLN A 79 -17.19 -24.71 17.86
N GLU A 80 -18.41 -24.36 18.23
CA GLU A 80 -18.97 -23.02 18.04
C GLU A 80 -18.20 -21.98 18.86
N ASN A 81 -17.91 -22.26 20.12
CA ASN A 81 -17.10 -21.37 20.96
C ASN A 81 -15.68 -21.16 20.40
N GLN A 82 -15.05 -22.20 19.86
CA GLN A 82 -13.75 -22.06 19.19
C GLN A 82 -13.85 -21.19 17.94
N LYS A 83 -14.92 -21.36 17.15
CA LYS A 83 -15.18 -20.53 15.96
C LYS A 83 -15.38 -19.06 16.35
N LEU A 84 -16.23 -18.79 17.35
CA LEU A 84 -16.45 -17.45 17.87
C LEU A 84 -15.15 -16.83 18.40
N ALA A 85 -14.32 -17.58 19.12
CA ALA A 85 -13.03 -17.09 19.61
C ALA A 85 -12.10 -16.68 18.45
N ALA A 86 -12.06 -17.46 17.36
CA ALA A 86 -11.29 -17.13 16.17
C ALA A 86 -11.83 -15.87 15.45
N GLU A 87 -13.15 -15.72 15.36
CA GLU A 87 -13.80 -14.53 14.81
C GLU A 87 -13.50 -13.29 15.66
N CYS A 88 -13.58 -13.39 16.99
CA CYS A 88 -13.19 -12.31 17.91
C CYS A 88 -11.73 -11.91 17.74
N ALA A 89 -10.82 -12.88 17.63
CA ALA A 89 -9.40 -12.62 17.41
C ALA A 89 -9.14 -11.91 16.06
N ASN A 90 -9.84 -12.32 15.00
CA ASN A 90 -9.77 -11.66 13.69
C ASN A 90 -10.30 -10.21 13.77
N LEU A 91 -11.47 -10.00 14.37
CA LEU A 91 -12.05 -8.66 14.55
C LEU A 91 -11.12 -7.75 15.36
N LEU A 92 -10.53 -8.24 16.45
CA LEU A 92 -9.53 -7.50 17.23
C LEU A 92 -8.31 -7.13 16.39
N SER A 93 -7.83 -8.05 15.55
CA SER A 93 -6.71 -7.75 14.65
C SER A 93 -7.05 -6.64 13.65
N GLN A 94 -8.29 -6.62 13.14
CA GLN A 94 -8.78 -5.58 12.24
C GLN A 94 -8.94 -4.24 12.97
N CYS A 95 -9.52 -4.23 14.18
CA CYS A 95 -9.60 -3.03 15.01
C CYS A 95 -8.23 -2.41 15.24
N ASN A 96 -7.23 -3.22 15.61
CA ASN A 96 -5.85 -2.75 15.79
C ASN A 96 -5.23 -2.20 14.50
N LYS A 97 -5.58 -2.75 13.33
CA LYS A 97 -5.13 -2.20 12.03
C LYS A 97 -5.76 -0.81 11.80
N TRP A 98 -7.06 -0.68 12.01
CA TRP A 98 -7.77 0.59 11.83
C TRP A 98 -7.34 1.66 12.83
N GLU A 99 -7.07 1.30 14.08
CA GLU A 99 -6.54 2.22 15.07
C GLU A 99 -5.19 2.81 14.65
N LYS A 100 -4.28 1.97 14.14
CA LYS A 100 -3.01 2.43 13.58
C LYS A 100 -3.18 3.37 12.39
N GLU A 101 -4.15 3.07 11.52
CA GLU A 101 -4.47 3.91 10.36
C GLU A 101 -5.08 5.25 10.78
N CYS A 102 -5.97 5.28 11.77
CA CYS A 102 -6.50 6.52 12.35
C CYS A 102 -5.39 7.40 12.93
N LEU A 103 -4.46 6.79 13.69
CA LEU A 103 -3.28 7.50 14.21
C LEU A 103 -2.39 8.07 13.09
N LEU A 104 -2.32 7.39 11.94
CA LEU A 104 -1.60 7.90 10.78
C LEU A 104 -2.29 9.15 10.22
N TYR A 105 -3.62 9.11 10.04
CA TYR A 105 -4.39 10.25 9.57
C TYR A 105 -4.32 11.46 10.51
N ASP A 106 -4.34 11.23 11.82
CA ASP A 106 -4.18 12.31 12.79
C ASP A 106 -2.80 12.98 12.67
N ARG A 107 -1.73 12.19 12.52
CA ARG A 107 -0.37 12.72 12.29
C ARG A 107 -0.27 13.47 10.97
N ASP A 108 -0.86 12.94 9.90
CA ASP A 108 -0.84 13.59 8.60
C ASP A 108 -1.61 14.92 8.62
N ARG A 109 -2.74 14.97 9.34
CA ARG A 109 -3.52 16.21 9.56
C ARG A 109 -2.68 17.26 10.29
N GLU A 110 -1.99 16.87 11.35
CA GLU A 110 -1.12 17.75 12.12
C GLU A 110 0.03 18.29 11.26
N ALA A 111 0.72 17.41 10.53
CA ALA A 111 1.80 17.81 9.62
C ALA A 111 1.34 18.80 8.53
N LEU A 112 0.13 18.61 7.98
CA LEU A 112 -0.45 19.54 7.01
C LEU A 112 -0.83 20.88 7.64
N MET A 113 -1.29 20.89 8.88
CA MET A 113 -1.59 22.12 9.62
C MET A 113 -0.31 22.93 9.86
N ASP A 114 0.75 22.28 10.33
CA ASP A 114 2.07 22.91 10.55
C ASP A 114 2.63 23.48 9.25
N PHE A 115 2.51 22.73 8.15
CA PHE A 115 2.90 23.21 6.84
C PHE A 115 2.13 24.46 6.41
N GLY A 116 0.81 24.47 6.63
CA GLY A 116 -0.04 25.63 6.35
C GLY A 116 0.40 26.85 7.14
N ASN A 117 0.68 26.68 8.44
CA ASN A 117 1.18 27.75 9.30
C ASN A 117 2.55 28.28 8.82
N GLU A 118 3.48 27.40 8.45
CA GLU A 118 4.79 27.81 7.95
C GLU A 118 4.70 28.55 6.60
N ALA A 119 3.82 28.09 5.70
CA ALA A 119 3.57 28.74 4.42
C ALA A 119 2.98 30.13 4.60
N ASP A 120 2.03 30.31 5.52
CA ASP A 120 1.43 31.60 5.86
C ASP A 120 2.48 32.57 6.45
N GLU A 121 3.31 32.10 7.37
CA GLU A 121 4.41 32.90 7.92
C GLU A 121 5.45 33.29 6.86
N ARG A 122 5.73 32.42 5.89
CA ARG A 122 6.60 32.75 4.75
C ARG A 122 5.95 33.81 3.85
N ALA A 123 4.65 33.69 3.59
CA ALA A 123 3.91 34.67 2.78
C ALA A 123 3.92 36.05 3.44
N LYS A 124 3.59 36.13 4.74
CA LYS A 124 3.67 37.38 5.52
C LYS A 124 5.05 38.03 5.47
N LYS A 125 6.12 37.24 5.63
CA LYS A 125 7.50 37.76 5.53
C LYS A 125 7.81 38.31 4.14
N ALA A 126 7.32 37.67 3.08
CA ALA A 126 7.49 38.14 1.71
C ALA A 126 6.70 39.43 1.46
N GLU A 127 5.46 39.53 1.95
CA GLU A 127 4.62 40.73 1.88
C GLU A 127 5.28 41.93 2.56
N ILE A 128 5.79 41.74 3.79
CA ILE A 128 6.53 42.78 4.52
C ILE A 128 7.74 43.26 3.70
N ARG A 129 8.54 42.33 3.16
CA ARG A 129 9.72 42.67 2.34
C ARG A 129 9.35 43.42 1.06
N VAL A 130 8.26 43.06 0.41
CA VAL A 130 7.77 43.78 -0.78
C VAL A 130 7.39 45.20 -0.38
N HIS A 131 6.67 45.38 0.73
CA HIS A 131 6.28 46.69 1.19
C HIS A 131 7.49 47.58 1.51
N GLU A 132 8.50 47.03 2.21
CA GLU A 132 9.77 47.73 2.47
C GLU A 132 10.47 48.16 1.17
N LEU A 133 10.55 47.27 0.17
CA LEU A 133 11.15 47.58 -1.13
C LEU A 133 10.34 48.60 -1.93
N GLU A 134 9.01 48.57 -1.85
CA GLU A 134 8.14 49.57 -2.47
C GLU A 134 8.37 50.97 -1.87
N GLU A 135 8.52 51.07 -0.54
CA GLU A 135 8.88 52.33 0.12
C GLU A 135 10.27 52.84 -0.31
N GLU A 136 11.27 51.96 -0.39
CA GLU A 136 12.62 52.32 -0.85
C GLU A 136 12.63 52.78 -2.32
N LEU A 137 11.92 52.06 -3.20
CA LEU A 137 11.75 52.46 -4.60
C LEU A 137 11.04 53.80 -4.73
N GLY A 138 10.02 54.05 -3.89
CA GLY A 138 9.33 55.34 -3.82
C GLY A 138 10.30 56.49 -3.54
N LYS A 139 11.14 56.35 -2.49
CA LYS A 139 12.17 57.34 -2.13
C LYS A 139 13.18 57.56 -3.26
N LEU A 140 13.72 56.48 -3.84
CA LEU A 140 14.70 56.57 -4.93
C LEU A 140 14.11 57.23 -6.18
N ASN A 141 12.84 56.95 -6.48
CA ASN A 141 12.15 57.56 -7.61
C ASN A 141 11.89 59.06 -7.40
N GLU A 142 11.60 59.48 -6.17
CA GLU A 142 11.53 60.91 -5.81
C GLU A 142 12.89 61.61 -5.98
N GLU A 143 13.98 61.00 -5.51
CA GLU A 143 15.34 61.50 -5.72
C GLU A 143 15.70 61.60 -7.22
N LEU A 144 15.36 60.58 -8.02
CA LEU A 144 15.63 60.59 -9.45
C LEU A 144 14.86 61.71 -10.16
N ARG A 145 13.58 61.91 -9.83
CA ARG A 145 12.80 63.05 -10.34
C ARG A 145 13.42 64.39 -9.96
N PHE A 146 13.95 64.52 -8.74
CA PHE A 146 14.65 65.72 -8.30
C PHE A 146 15.88 66.01 -9.17
N TYR A 147 16.73 65.00 -9.44
CA TYR A 147 17.90 65.17 -10.31
C TYR A 147 17.54 65.44 -11.77
N GLN A 148 16.51 64.78 -12.29
CA GLN A 148 16.04 65.00 -13.66
C GLN A 148 15.59 66.46 -13.87
N HIS A 149 14.77 67.00 -12.96
CA HIS A 149 14.34 68.40 -13.03
C HIS A 149 15.54 69.37 -12.97
N ARG A 150 16.58 69.05 -12.22
CA ARG A 150 17.82 69.85 -12.15
C ARG A 150 18.59 69.83 -13.48
N TYR A 151 18.65 68.68 -14.14
CA TYR A 151 19.35 68.52 -15.42
C TYR A 151 18.60 69.21 -16.58
N GLU A 152 17.28 69.05 -16.63
CA GLU A 152 16.42 69.72 -17.62
C GLU A 152 16.47 71.24 -17.48
N SER A 153 16.72 71.76 -16.27
CA SER A 153 16.92 73.19 -16.03
C SER A 153 18.29 73.73 -16.51
N GLN A 154 19.22 72.88 -16.99
CA GLN A 154 20.61 73.23 -17.30
C GLN A 154 21.06 73.08 -18.77
N GLY A 155 20.20 72.64 -19.71
CA GLY A 155 20.61 72.36 -21.10
C GLY A 155 20.21 73.41 -22.15
N ILE A 156 21.18 74.21 -22.62
CA ILE A 156 21.15 75.00 -23.88
C ILE A 156 22.16 74.41 -24.88
N ASP A 157 21.73 74.32 -26.15
CA ASP A 157 22.40 74.31 -27.47
C ASP A 157 23.73 73.57 -27.72
N SER A 158 23.76 72.73 -28.76
CA SER A 158 24.60 73.00 -29.96
C SER A 158 24.41 71.99 -31.10
N SER A 159 24.36 72.56 -32.31
CA SER A 159 24.14 71.94 -33.61
C SER A 159 25.46 71.50 -34.28
N SER A 160 25.57 70.23 -34.67
CA SER A 160 26.59 69.70 -35.59
C SER A 160 26.11 68.38 -36.20
N GLU A 161 25.34 68.48 -37.27
CA GLU A 161 24.13 67.65 -37.36
C GLU A 161 24.12 66.63 -38.52
N GLY A 162 25.26 66.39 -39.19
CA GLY A 162 25.33 65.53 -40.38
C GLY A 162 26.24 64.30 -40.24
N ALA A 163 27.55 64.46 -40.43
CA ALA A 163 28.50 63.33 -40.36
C ALA A 163 28.87 62.94 -38.91
N ILE A 164 28.81 63.91 -38.00
CA ILE A 164 28.94 63.68 -36.56
C ILE A 164 27.72 62.92 -36.02
N LYS A 165 26.54 63.03 -36.65
CA LYS A 165 25.36 62.28 -36.21
C LYS A 165 25.48 60.79 -36.37
N GLU A 166 25.93 60.28 -37.52
CA GLU A 166 26.04 58.83 -37.71
C GLU A 166 27.04 58.23 -36.74
N ASP A 167 28.24 58.82 -36.64
CA ASP A 167 29.28 58.42 -35.68
C ASP A 167 28.82 58.57 -34.22
N ASN A 168 28.11 59.65 -33.88
CA ASN A 168 27.57 59.88 -32.52
C ASN A 168 26.33 59.03 -32.21
N LEU A 169 25.63 58.48 -33.20
CA LEU A 169 24.53 57.53 -33.00
C LEU A 169 25.07 56.10 -32.90
N LEU A 170 26.14 55.79 -33.62
CA LEU A 170 26.78 54.48 -33.61
C LEU A 170 27.37 54.16 -32.23
N GLU A 171 28.00 55.13 -31.57
CA GLU A 171 28.66 54.91 -30.27
C GLU A 171 27.68 54.56 -29.13
N PRO A 172 26.52 55.25 -28.96
CA PRO A 172 25.45 54.85 -28.03
C PRO A 172 24.79 53.52 -28.40
N ILE A 173 24.56 53.25 -29.69
CA ILE A 173 23.95 51.99 -30.15
C ILE A 173 24.89 50.82 -29.83
N LEU A 174 26.17 50.94 -30.16
CA LEU A 174 27.17 49.94 -29.83
C LEU A 174 27.36 49.84 -28.31
N ALA A 175 27.33 50.93 -27.55
CA ALA A 175 27.36 50.85 -26.09
C ALA A 175 26.13 50.10 -25.54
N ALA A 176 24.91 50.43 -25.96
CA ALA A 176 23.69 49.78 -25.49
C ALA A 176 23.62 48.28 -25.85
N LEU A 177 24.07 47.90 -27.06
CA LEU A 177 24.01 46.52 -27.54
C LEU A 177 25.22 45.67 -27.14
N ILE A 178 26.39 46.28 -26.91
CA ILE A 178 27.70 45.62 -26.73
C ILE A 178 28.30 45.99 -25.35
N CYS A 179 27.45 46.23 -24.34
CA CYS A 179 27.87 46.66 -23.00
C CYS A 179 28.72 45.63 -22.21
N LYS A 180 28.78 44.37 -22.66
CA LYS A 180 29.44 43.26 -21.92
C LYS A 180 30.56 42.55 -22.67
N ILE A 181 30.91 42.98 -23.87
CA ILE A 181 31.86 42.23 -24.70
C ILE A 181 33.29 42.63 -24.32
N GLU A 182 34.13 41.62 -24.01
CA GLU A 182 35.52 41.81 -23.60
C GLU A 182 36.37 42.32 -24.77
N VAL A 183 36.80 43.58 -24.72
CA VAL A 183 37.57 44.28 -25.78
C VAL A 183 38.86 43.54 -26.16
N THR A 184 39.38 42.72 -25.25
CA THR A 184 40.56 41.84 -25.44
C THR A 184 40.36 40.80 -26.55
N SER A 185 39.12 40.34 -26.78
CA SER A 185 38.80 39.32 -27.78
C SER A 185 38.89 39.82 -29.23
N GLY A 186 38.63 41.11 -29.49
CA GLY A 186 38.78 41.72 -30.81
C GLY A 186 40.25 41.79 -31.26
N ARG A 187 41.17 42.05 -30.32
CA ARG A 187 42.61 42.03 -30.59
C ARG A 187 43.10 40.60 -30.85
N ALA A 188 42.71 39.66 -30.00
CA ALA A 188 43.06 38.24 -30.16
C ALA A 188 42.54 37.68 -31.50
N PHE A 189 41.37 38.13 -31.96
CA PHE A 189 40.85 37.80 -33.29
C PHE A 189 41.75 38.26 -34.42
N LEU A 190 42.27 39.50 -34.36
CA LEU A 190 43.20 39.97 -35.38
C LEU A 190 44.52 39.20 -35.36
N GLU A 191 45.04 38.88 -34.17
CA GLU A 191 46.26 38.07 -33.97
C GLU A 191 46.10 36.66 -34.59
N ALA A 192 44.96 36.02 -34.37
CA ALA A 192 44.63 34.69 -34.92
C ALA A 192 44.36 34.70 -36.45
N ASN A 193 44.17 35.86 -37.07
CA ASN A 193 43.91 36.00 -38.51
C ASN A 193 45.00 36.85 -39.22
N THR A 194 46.23 36.85 -38.71
CA THR A 194 47.39 37.60 -39.27
C THR A 194 47.79 37.17 -40.68
N SER A 195 47.29 36.04 -41.19
CA SER A 195 47.44 35.63 -42.58
C SER A 195 46.72 36.57 -43.56
N LEU A 196 45.75 37.36 -43.09
CA LEU A 196 45.11 38.42 -43.86
C LEU A 196 45.87 39.74 -43.66
N GLU A 197 46.45 40.26 -44.74
CA GLU A 197 47.22 41.52 -44.75
C GLU A 197 46.43 42.69 -44.10
N SER A 198 45.10 42.73 -44.30
CA SER A 198 44.21 43.72 -43.70
C SER A 198 44.11 43.60 -42.17
N CYS A 199 44.08 42.38 -41.63
CA CYS A 199 44.06 42.14 -40.19
C CYS A 199 45.39 42.53 -39.54
N LEU A 200 46.51 42.28 -40.23
CA LEU A 200 47.84 42.70 -39.77
C LEU A 200 47.97 44.24 -39.71
N ARG A 201 47.45 44.96 -40.71
CA ARG A 201 47.44 46.43 -40.70
C ARG A 201 46.56 47.00 -39.59
N LEU A 202 45.36 46.46 -39.40
CA LEU A 202 44.46 46.85 -38.30
C LEU A 202 45.07 46.57 -36.94
N LEU A 203 45.78 45.44 -36.77
CA LEU A 203 46.45 45.09 -35.52
C LEU A 203 47.56 46.08 -35.17
N LYS A 204 48.38 46.49 -36.17
CA LYS A 204 49.44 47.50 -35.96
C LYS A 204 48.89 48.87 -35.56
N MET A 205 47.65 49.18 -35.93
CA MET A 205 46.98 50.43 -35.60
C MET A 205 45.99 50.31 -34.44
N TRP A 206 45.93 49.18 -33.73
CA TRP A 206 44.90 48.87 -32.74
C TRP A 206 44.62 49.98 -31.71
N ASN A 207 45.68 50.52 -31.08
CA ASN A 207 45.57 51.59 -30.09
C ASN A 207 45.16 52.95 -30.67
N ARG A 208 45.13 53.07 -31.99
CA ARG A 208 44.69 54.26 -32.74
C ARG A 208 43.31 54.07 -33.37
N LEU A 209 42.72 52.88 -33.26
CA LEU A 209 41.36 52.62 -33.74
C LEU A 209 40.34 53.30 -32.82
N ARG A 210 39.22 53.72 -33.41
CA ARG A 210 38.09 54.27 -32.64
C ARG A 210 37.48 53.15 -31.76
N PRO A 211 36.89 53.50 -30.60
CA PRO A 211 36.23 52.53 -29.73
C PRO A 211 35.13 51.72 -30.42
N SER A 212 34.29 52.34 -31.25
CA SER A 212 33.32 51.65 -32.11
C SER A 212 33.95 50.62 -33.04
N THR A 213 35.07 50.95 -33.69
CA THR A 213 35.81 50.03 -34.55
C THR A 213 36.37 48.85 -33.77
N GLN A 214 36.89 49.09 -32.57
CA GLN A 214 37.33 48.01 -31.68
C GLN A 214 36.15 47.12 -31.29
N LYS A 215 35.01 47.68 -30.87
CA LYS A 215 33.77 46.94 -30.53
C LYS A 215 33.26 46.08 -31.69
N ILE A 216 33.29 46.57 -32.93
CA ILE A 216 32.88 45.81 -34.11
C ILE A 216 33.83 44.63 -34.36
N LEU A 217 35.14 44.82 -34.18
CA LEU A 217 36.12 43.73 -34.31
C LEU A 217 35.94 42.67 -33.22
N THR A 218 35.58 43.11 -32.02
CA THR A 218 35.23 42.24 -30.91
C THR A 218 33.95 41.44 -31.20
N LEU A 219 32.92 42.08 -31.77
CA LEU A 219 31.71 41.39 -32.24
C LEU A 219 32.03 40.36 -33.34
N ALA A 220 32.92 40.70 -34.28
CA ALA A 220 33.37 39.75 -35.30
C ALA A 220 34.09 38.52 -34.70
N ALA A 221 34.79 38.70 -33.57
CA ALA A 221 35.40 37.61 -32.83
C ALA A 221 34.34 36.68 -32.23
N GLU A 222 33.32 37.23 -31.56
CA GLU A 222 32.22 36.47 -30.98
C GLU A 222 31.38 35.75 -32.04
N VAL A 223 31.11 36.40 -33.18
CA VAL A 223 30.40 35.75 -34.29
C VAL A 223 31.18 34.52 -34.78
N LYS A 224 32.53 34.59 -34.80
CA LYS A 224 33.38 33.45 -35.19
C LYS A 224 33.37 32.33 -34.14
N THR A 225 33.34 32.64 -32.84
CA THR A 225 33.23 31.63 -31.77
C THR A 225 31.85 30.99 -31.76
N LEU A 226 30.77 31.79 -31.79
CA LEU A 226 29.39 31.30 -31.87
C LEU A 226 29.15 30.42 -33.09
N LYS A 227 29.80 30.71 -34.23
CA LYS A 227 29.73 29.84 -35.41
C LYS A 227 30.34 28.45 -35.16
N LYS A 228 31.44 28.37 -34.40
CA LYS A 228 32.04 27.08 -34.00
C LYS A 228 31.15 26.36 -33.00
N ASP A 229 30.66 27.08 -31.99
CA ASP A 229 29.80 26.52 -30.95
C ASP A 229 28.49 25.99 -31.55
N LYS A 230 27.90 26.70 -32.50
CA LYS A 230 26.73 26.22 -33.27
C LYS A 230 27.02 24.88 -33.95
N GLU A 231 28.19 24.71 -34.55
CA GLU A 231 28.54 23.46 -35.23
C GLU A 231 28.77 22.33 -34.21
N HIS A 232 29.41 22.62 -33.08
CA HIS A 232 29.54 21.67 -31.98
C HIS A 232 28.18 21.25 -31.41
N LEU A 233 27.27 22.20 -31.19
CA LEU A 233 25.91 21.92 -30.72
C LEU A 233 25.12 21.10 -31.74
N ARG A 234 25.27 21.37 -33.04
CA ARG A 234 24.66 20.55 -34.09
C ARG A 234 25.14 19.10 -34.04
N ILE A 235 26.45 18.89 -33.89
CA ILE A 235 27.02 17.53 -33.75
C ILE A 235 26.48 16.84 -32.49
N ASN A 236 26.43 17.54 -31.36
CA ASN A 236 25.93 16.98 -30.10
C ASN A 236 24.43 16.64 -30.18
N LEU A 237 23.64 17.48 -30.84
CA LEU A 237 22.22 17.21 -31.07
C LEU A 237 22.04 15.94 -31.91
N SER A 238 22.80 15.80 -33.01
CA SER A 238 22.76 14.60 -33.86
C SER A 238 23.11 13.33 -33.06
N LYS A 239 24.09 13.40 -32.16
CA LYS A 239 24.45 12.28 -31.27
C LYS A 239 23.36 11.95 -30.26
N ALA A 240 22.77 12.97 -29.63
CA ALA A 240 21.68 12.79 -28.69
C ALA A 240 20.44 12.16 -29.37
N GLU A 241 20.14 12.54 -30.60
CA GLU A 241 19.08 11.93 -31.40
C GLU A 241 19.36 10.45 -31.71
N GLU A 242 20.60 10.08 -32.03
CA GLU A 242 21.02 8.68 -32.21
C GLU A 242 20.92 7.87 -30.92
N GLU A 243 21.36 8.42 -29.78
CA GLU A 243 21.24 7.77 -28.47
C GLU A 243 19.78 7.53 -28.08
N VAL A 244 18.90 8.51 -28.30
CA VAL A 244 17.46 8.36 -28.07
C VAL A 244 16.88 7.24 -28.93
N LYS A 245 17.32 7.12 -30.19
CA LYS A 245 16.87 6.05 -31.08
C LYS A 245 17.29 4.66 -30.57
N ILE A 246 18.55 4.51 -30.14
CA ILE A 246 19.05 3.26 -29.56
C ILE A 246 18.28 2.90 -28.29
N LEU A 247 18.10 3.86 -27.37
CA LEU A 247 17.35 3.64 -26.14
C LEU A 247 15.87 3.31 -26.38
N PHE A 248 15.27 3.85 -27.44
CA PHE A 248 13.92 3.49 -27.84
C PHE A 248 13.85 2.04 -28.33
N GLU A 249 14.82 1.61 -29.14
CA GLU A 249 14.94 0.21 -29.60
C GLU A 249 15.15 -0.74 -28.42
N GLU A 250 16.05 -0.42 -27.48
CA GLU A 250 16.27 -1.21 -26.26
C GLU A 250 15.02 -1.29 -25.37
N ASN A 251 14.32 -0.16 -25.17
CA ASN A 251 13.07 -0.15 -24.41
C ASN A 251 11.99 -1.02 -25.06
N ASN A 252 11.89 -1.05 -26.39
CA ASN A 252 10.96 -1.93 -27.08
C ASN A 252 11.30 -3.41 -26.85
N ILE A 253 12.59 -3.77 -26.88
CA ILE A 253 13.04 -5.14 -26.58
C ILE A 253 12.70 -5.51 -25.13
N LEU A 254 12.96 -4.61 -24.19
CA LEU A 254 12.63 -4.81 -22.77
C LEU A 254 11.13 -4.91 -22.53
N ASP A 255 10.31 -4.10 -23.19
CA ASP A 255 8.85 -4.16 -23.10
C ASP A 255 8.31 -5.50 -23.63
N GLU A 256 8.81 -5.99 -24.77
CA GLU A 256 8.46 -7.31 -25.28
C GLU A 256 8.90 -8.45 -24.35
N ALA A 257 10.08 -8.36 -23.74
CA ALA A 257 10.54 -9.32 -22.74
C ALA A 257 9.64 -9.29 -21.48
N ASN A 258 9.26 -8.11 -20.99
CA ASN A 258 8.35 -7.96 -19.86
C ASN A 258 6.96 -8.53 -20.16
N LYS A 259 6.40 -8.27 -21.35
CA LYS A 259 5.13 -8.87 -21.78
C LYS A 259 5.21 -10.40 -21.80
N ARG A 260 6.32 -10.98 -22.25
CA ARG A 260 6.55 -12.44 -22.23
C ARG A 260 6.61 -12.98 -20.80
N LEU A 261 7.33 -12.32 -19.89
CA LEU A 261 7.41 -12.71 -18.48
C LEU A 261 6.05 -12.63 -17.78
N VAL A 262 5.27 -11.58 -18.04
CA VAL A 262 3.91 -11.45 -17.48
C VAL A 262 3.00 -12.57 -17.98
N ARG A 263 3.11 -12.97 -19.26
CA ARG A 263 2.37 -14.12 -19.80
C ARG A 263 2.78 -15.42 -19.12
N GLN A 264 4.08 -15.69 -18.98
CA GLN A 264 4.59 -16.87 -18.28
C GLN A 264 4.12 -16.92 -16.82
N SER A 265 4.21 -15.80 -16.08
CA SER A 265 3.73 -15.73 -14.69
C SER A 265 2.23 -15.99 -14.57
N ARG A 266 1.43 -15.57 -15.56
CA ARG A 266 -0.01 -15.89 -15.62
C ARG A 266 -0.24 -17.36 -15.94
N GLU A 267 0.52 -17.94 -16.85
CA GLU A 267 0.44 -19.37 -17.20
C GLU A 267 0.84 -20.28 -16.03
N GLU A 268 1.89 -19.93 -15.29
CA GLU A 268 2.31 -20.63 -14.06
C GLU A 268 1.23 -20.57 -12.97
N LYS A 269 0.57 -19.42 -12.79
CA LYS A 269 -0.58 -19.28 -11.88
C LYS A 269 -1.77 -20.16 -12.29
N ASN A 270 -2.04 -20.27 -13.60
CA ASN A 270 -3.13 -21.10 -14.11
C ASN A 270 -2.84 -22.61 -14.00
N LEU A 271 -1.57 -23.03 -14.04
CA LEU A 271 -1.18 -24.43 -13.82
C LEU A 271 -1.36 -24.86 -12.35
N HIS A 272 -1.16 -23.94 -11.41
CA HIS A 272 -1.31 -24.19 -9.97
C HIS A 272 -2.77 -24.33 -9.51
N ASP A 273 -3.76 -23.96 -10.34
CA ASP A 273 -5.19 -23.96 -10.00
C ASP A 273 -5.94 -25.23 -10.47
N SER A 274 -5.23 -26.18 -11.12
CA SER A 274 -5.83 -27.44 -11.60
C SER A 274 -5.95 -28.54 -10.53
N GLY A 275 -5.62 -28.24 -9.27
CA GLY A 275 -5.51 -29.22 -8.18
C GLY A 275 -6.69 -29.30 -7.19
N ARG A 276 -7.89 -28.81 -7.52
CA ARG A 276 -9.04 -28.88 -6.58
C ARG A 276 -10.32 -29.40 -7.23
N LYS A 277 -10.53 -30.72 -7.12
CA LYS A 277 -11.82 -31.38 -7.32
C LYS A 277 -12.80 -30.99 -6.22
N HIS A 278 -13.98 -30.48 -6.56
CA HIS A 278 -15.27 -30.64 -5.87
C HIS A 278 -16.39 -30.25 -6.86
N THR A 279 -17.09 -31.24 -7.44
CA THR A 279 -18.50 -31.63 -7.17
C THR A 279 -19.54 -30.61 -7.64
N GLY A 280 -20.47 -31.10 -8.48
CA GLY A 280 -21.33 -30.28 -9.33
C GLY A 280 -22.56 -29.67 -8.68
N SER A 281 -23.28 -28.83 -9.43
CA SER A 281 -24.69 -29.06 -9.77
C SER A 281 -25.24 -28.01 -10.75
N ALA A 282 -25.97 -28.53 -11.75
CA ALA A 282 -27.08 -28.02 -12.58
C ALA A 282 -27.34 -26.51 -12.85
N SER A 283 -27.30 -26.18 -14.14
CA SER A 283 -28.42 -25.75 -15.00
C SER A 283 -29.54 -24.86 -14.44
N ALA A 284 -29.62 -23.62 -14.96
CA ALA A 284 -30.89 -23.04 -15.45
C ALA A 284 -30.64 -22.00 -16.55
N LYS A 285 -31.56 -21.98 -17.51
CA LYS A 285 -31.53 -21.33 -18.81
C LYS A 285 -32.64 -20.27 -18.81
N THR A 286 -32.36 -18.99 -19.09
CA THR A 286 -33.39 -18.04 -19.53
C THR A 286 -32.84 -16.92 -20.41
N ASN A 287 -33.73 -16.44 -21.28
CA ASN A 287 -33.52 -15.68 -22.51
C ASN A 287 -33.36 -14.16 -22.33
N LYS A 288 -32.66 -13.56 -23.30
CA LYS A 288 -32.90 -12.27 -24.00
C LYS A 288 -33.62 -11.12 -23.26
N ARG A 289 -33.01 -9.92 -23.26
CA ARG A 289 -33.39 -8.74 -24.10
C ARG A 289 -32.47 -7.53 -23.85
N LYS A 290 -32.29 -6.75 -24.92
CA LYS A 290 -31.57 -5.45 -24.99
C LYS A 290 -32.46 -4.31 -24.50
N SER A 291 -31.91 -3.30 -23.81
CA SER A 291 -32.19 -1.86 -24.05
C SER A 291 -31.39 -0.90 -23.13
N SER A 292 -30.58 -0.06 -23.79
CA SER A 292 -30.32 1.39 -23.60
C SER A 292 -29.59 1.96 -22.35
N PRO A 293 -28.72 2.99 -22.55
CA PRO A 293 -27.86 3.57 -21.51
C PRO A 293 -28.46 4.85 -20.89
N LYS A 294 -28.29 5.03 -19.57
CA LYS A 294 -28.28 6.35 -18.90
C LYS A 294 -27.77 6.23 -17.46
N ILE A 295 -26.58 6.76 -17.27
CA ILE A 295 -26.02 7.49 -16.12
C ILE A 295 -26.90 7.50 -14.85
N CYS A 296 -26.49 6.76 -13.81
CA CYS A 296 -26.25 7.30 -12.47
C CYS A 296 -25.66 6.19 -11.56
N SER A 297 -24.54 6.50 -10.93
CA SER A 297 -23.76 5.61 -10.06
C SER A 297 -24.49 5.26 -8.76
N PRO A 298 -24.25 4.06 -8.21
CA PRO A 298 -23.72 4.01 -6.85
C PRO A 298 -22.45 3.16 -6.80
N ILE A 299 -21.40 3.73 -6.21
CA ILE A 299 -20.18 3.03 -5.84
C ILE A 299 -20.54 2.03 -4.73
N GLU A 300 -20.89 0.81 -5.12
CA GLU A 300 -20.70 -0.37 -4.28
C GLU A 300 -19.32 -0.92 -4.60
N LYS A 301 -18.29 -0.28 -4.02
CA LYS A 301 -16.98 -0.91 -3.89
C LYS A 301 -17.14 -2.11 -2.96
N LYS A 302 -17.41 -3.28 -3.54
CA LYS A 302 -17.06 -4.57 -2.93
C LYS A 302 -15.54 -4.57 -2.79
N ILE A 303 -15.04 -4.18 -1.63
CA ILE A 303 -13.62 -4.26 -1.30
C ILE A 303 -13.31 -5.75 -1.12
N ASN A 304 -12.75 -6.37 -2.16
CA ASN A 304 -12.18 -7.70 -2.06
C ASN A 304 -10.87 -7.60 -1.28
N PHE A 305 -10.89 -8.00 -0.01
CA PHE A 305 -9.70 -8.05 0.85
C PHE A 305 -8.84 -9.27 0.53
N THR A 306 -8.14 -9.23 -0.60
CA THR A 306 -7.01 -10.13 -0.89
C THR A 306 -5.82 -9.38 -1.51
N GLU A 307 -5.84 -8.04 -1.49
CA GLU A 307 -4.76 -7.23 -2.02
C GLU A 307 -3.79 -6.81 -0.92
N THR A 308 -2.53 -7.03 -1.21
CA THR A 308 -1.40 -7.17 -0.29
C THR A 308 -1.14 -5.89 0.51
N ASP A 309 -0.99 -6.03 1.84
CA ASP A 309 -0.68 -4.99 2.82
C ASP A 309 0.59 -4.19 2.44
N SER A 310 0.46 -3.12 1.64
CA SER A 310 1.47 -2.06 1.57
C SER A 310 1.14 -1.05 2.65
N THR A 311 1.83 -1.15 3.79
CA THR A 311 1.67 -0.22 4.90
C THR A 311 2.16 1.16 4.46
N ARG A 312 1.22 2.11 4.34
CA ARG A 312 1.48 3.50 3.98
C ARG A 312 2.40 4.15 5.02
N LYS A 313 3.41 4.88 4.57
CA LYS A 313 4.31 5.67 5.44
C LYS A 313 3.67 7.03 5.74
N PRO A 314 3.89 7.58 6.96
CA PRO A 314 3.42 8.92 7.31
C PRO A 314 4.06 9.96 6.37
N LEU A 315 3.36 11.07 6.14
CA LEU A 315 3.92 12.20 5.43
C LEU A 315 5.14 12.72 6.20
N SER A 316 6.31 12.69 5.55
CA SER A 316 7.52 13.30 6.11
C SER A 316 7.43 14.82 6.00
N PRO A 317 7.92 15.59 6.99
CA PRO A 317 8.07 17.03 6.86
C PRO A 317 8.90 17.35 5.61
N PHE A 318 8.35 18.13 4.68
CA PHE A 318 9.07 18.55 3.48
C PHE A 318 10.28 19.39 3.91
N ARG A 319 11.48 19.00 3.46
CA ARG A 319 12.70 19.75 3.77
C ARG A 319 12.60 21.14 3.15
N TYR A 320 12.93 22.16 3.95
CA TYR A 320 13.12 23.54 3.52
C TYR A 320 13.90 23.59 2.20
N ASN A 321 13.29 24.11 1.15
CA ASN A 321 14.05 24.61 0.01
C ASN A 321 14.90 25.76 0.55
N SER A 322 16.22 25.54 0.62
CA SER A 322 17.16 26.59 1.00
C SER A 322 17.01 27.75 0.00
N PRO A 323 16.90 29.00 0.46
CA PRO A 323 16.82 30.13 -0.44
C PRO A 323 18.16 30.30 -1.14
N MET A 324 18.13 30.29 -2.48
CA MET A 324 19.18 30.83 -3.35
C MET A 324 19.15 32.36 -3.31
#